data_AF-A0A372F4J3-F1
#
_entry.id   AF-A0A372F4J3-F1
#
_cell.length_a   1.000
_cell.length_b   1.000
_cell.length_c   1.000
_cell.angle_alpha   90.00
_cell.angle_beta   90.00
_cell.angle_gamma   90.00
#
_symmetry.space_group_name_H-M   'P 1'
#
loop_
_entity.id
_entity.type
_entity.pdbx_description
1 polymer ?
#
loop_
_entity_poly.entity_id
_entity_poly.type
_entity_poly.pdbx_seq_one_letter_code
_entity_poly.pdbx_strand_id
1 'polypeptide(L)'
;MISKRLKLMQLSLLDEVPELNKVFFLDVFAESYFDTGKKRMRLSTINGQQIPCDLKVSCPSRLVSNYPEGTIFKLDARLVRRGEGKTPYFIAINRNNLQRALEYFDYNLKVQNGFDYVYPIKRKNSNKVLSSAIIQRK
;
A
#
# COMPACT_ATOMS: atom_id res chain seq x y z
N MET A 1 29.44 41.21 26.32
CA MET A 1 30.02 39.85 26.20
C MET A 1 29.23 38.93 27.11
N ILE A 2 28.76 37.79 26.58
CA ILE A 2 28.42 36.52 27.27
C ILE A 2 27.36 36.66 28.39
N SER A 3 26.12 36.20 28.24
CA SER A 3 25.78 34.78 28.13
C SER A 3 24.33 34.61 27.63
N LYS A 4 24.19 34.13 26.38
CA LYS A 4 23.11 33.24 26.00
C LYS A 4 23.29 31.95 26.78
N ARG A 5 22.35 31.56 27.65
CA ARG A 5 21.85 30.18 27.74
C ARG A 5 20.90 29.93 28.92
N LEU A 6 19.81 29.24 28.56
CA LEU A 6 19.13 28.23 29.36
C LEU A 6 18.19 28.71 30.46
N LYS A 7 16.97 29.06 30.05
CA LYS A 7 15.76 28.48 30.70
C LYS A 7 14.58 28.38 29.73
N LEU A 8 14.87 27.96 28.49
CA LEU A 8 13.89 27.41 27.55
C LEU A 8 13.91 25.88 27.71
N MET A 9 13.41 25.41 28.86
CA MET A 9 13.06 24.01 29.06
C MET A 9 11.75 23.98 29.85
N GLN A 10 10.73 24.61 29.28
CA GLN A 10 9.36 24.48 29.75
C GLN A 10 8.60 23.69 28.69
N LEU A 11 8.47 22.40 28.99
CA LEU A 11 7.51 21.40 28.52
C LEU A 11 6.41 21.91 27.56
N SER A 12 6.62 21.76 26.24
CA SER A 12 5.52 21.53 25.29
C SER A 12 5.62 20.10 24.79
N LEU A 13 5.24 19.13 25.63
CA LEU A 13 5.35 17.70 25.31
C LEU A 13 4.02 17.08 24.86
N LEU A 14 3.05 17.87 24.40
CA LEU A 14 1.82 17.37 23.80
C LEU A 14 1.38 18.35 22.71
N ASP A 15 1.72 18.01 21.46
CA ASP A 15 1.00 18.56 20.31
C ASP A 15 -0.41 17.98 20.40
N GLU A 16 -1.41 18.82 20.71
CA GLU A 16 -2.78 18.39 21.07
C GLU A 16 -3.52 17.66 19.93
N VAL A 17 -2.99 17.67 18.70
CA VAL A 17 -3.48 16.86 17.57
C VAL A 17 -2.32 16.44 16.66
N PRO A 18 -1.65 15.30 16.93
CA PRO A 18 -0.52 14.84 16.13
C PRO A 18 -0.93 14.44 14.71
N GLU A 19 -2.21 14.21 14.42
CA GLU A 19 -2.71 13.89 13.07
C GLU A 19 -2.53 15.02 12.04
N LEU A 20 -2.52 16.30 12.46
CA LEU A 20 -2.53 17.43 11.51
C LEU A 20 -1.14 17.76 10.94
N ASN A 21 -0.07 17.41 11.68
CA ASN A 21 1.34 17.60 11.33
C ASN A 21 1.99 16.38 10.67
N LYS A 22 1.29 15.23 10.60
CA LYS A 22 1.81 14.00 10.00
C LYS A 22 1.95 14.17 8.49
N VAL A 23 3.19 14.33 8.05
CA VAL A 23 3.60 14.30 6.64
C VAL A 23 3.80 12.86 6.17
N PHE A 24 4.09 11.94 7.09
CA PHE A 24 4.36 10.54 6.82
C PHE A 24 3.33 9.64 7.49
N PHE A 25 2.94 8.61 6.77
CA PHE A 25 1.94 7.63 7.15
C PHE A 25 2.58 6.27 6.92
N LEU A 26 2.63 5.47 7.98
CA LEU A 26 3.13 4.10 7.93
C LEU A 26 1.95 3.17 7.67
N ASP A 27 2.24 1.97 7.16
CA ASP A 27 1.26 0.90 6.99
C ASP A 27 0.02 1.33 6.19
N VAL A 28 0.22 2.12 5.14
CA VAL A 28 -0.85 2.52 4.22
C VAL A 28 -1.17 1.38 3.27
N PHE A 29 -2.44 1.00 3.25
CA PHE A 29 -2.98 0.06 2.29
C PHE A 29 -3.46 0.78 1.04
N ALA A 30 -3.02 0.28 -0.12
CA ALA A 30 -3.39 0.83 -1.41
C ALA A 30 -3.69 -0.29 -2.41
N GLU A 31 -4.76 -0.12 -3.18
CA GLU A 31 -5.18 -1.04 -4.23
C GLU A 31 -4.65 -0.56 -5.58
N SER A 32 -4.23 -1.50 -6.43
CA SER A 32 -3.90 -1.20 -7.81
C SER A 32 -5.12 -1.15 -8.70
N TYR A 33 -5.19 -0.12 -9.55
CA TYR A 33 -6.24 0.06 -10.54
C TYR A 33 -5.64 0.46 -11.90
N PHE A 34 -6.35 0.17 -12.99
CA PHE A 34 -5.95 0.61 -14.32
C PHE A 34 -6.49 2.02 -14.61
N ASP A 35 -5.60 3.01 -14.70
CA ASP A 35 -5.97 4.39 -15.06
C ASP A 35 -6.17 4.47 -16.58
N THR A 36 -7.43 4.40 -17.04
CA THR A 36 -7.80 4.42 -18.47
C THR A 36 -7.32 5.69 -19.18
N GLY A 37 -7.37 6.84 -18.49
CA GLY A 37 -6.93 8.11 -19.04
C GLY A 37 -5.41 8.17 -19.29
N LYS A 38 -4.62 7.47 -18.46
CA LYS A 38 -3.15 7.40 -18.60
C LYS A 38 -2.64 6.08 -19.17
N LYS A 39 -3.53 5.15 -19.48
CA LYS A 39 -3.26 3.79 -19.98
C LYS A 39 -2.16 3.08 -19.18
N ARG A 40 -2.22 3.16 -17.85
CA ARG A 40 -1.20 2.56 -16.96
C ARG A 40 -1.75 2.20 -15.59
N MET A 41 -1.11 1.21 -14.96
CA MET A 41 -1.40 0.82 -13.58
C MET A 41 -1.01 1.90 -12.58
N ARG A 42 -1.86 2.12 -11.58
CA ARG A 42 -1.69 3.09 -10.51
C ARG A 42 -2.20 2.53 -9.19
N LEU A 43 -1.96 3.26 -8.11
CA LEU A 43 -2.38 2.92 -6.76
C LEU A 43 -3.32 3.99 -6.20
N SER A 44 -4.33 3.57 -5.46
CA SER A 44 -5.21 4.42 -4.67
C SER A 44 -5.38 3.84 -3.27
N THR A 45 -5.46 4.69 -2.25
CA THR A 45 -5.73 4.24 -0.88
C THR A 45 -7.11 3.59 -0.80
N ILE A 46 -7.21 2.50 -0.05
CA ILE A 46 -8.48 1.83 0.24
C ILE A 46 -9.18 2.49 1.45
N ASN A 47 -10.49 2.27 1.56
CA ASN A 47 -11.32 2.79 2.64
C ASN A 47 -11.10 2.06 3.97
N GLY A 48 -11.55 2.68 5.07
CA GLY A 48 -11.52 2.07 6.41
C GLY A 48 -10.19 2.21 7.16
N GLN A 49 -9.28 3.03 6.66
CA GLN A 49 -7.99 3.31 7.28
C GLN A 49 -8.02 4.62 8.08
N GLN A 50 -7.17 4.75 9.10
CA GLN A 50 -6.97 6.01 9.84
C GLN A 50 -6.06 6.99 9.08
N ILE A 51 -6.29 7.14 7.78
CA ILE A 51 -5.57 8.05 6.87
C ILE A 51 -6.58 8.70 5.92
N PRO A 52 -6.22 9.81 5.24
CA PRO A 52 -7.00 10.32 4.13
C PRO A 52 -7.25 9.25 3.06
N CYS A 53 -8.52 8.85 2.92
CA CYS A 53 -8.97 7.84 1.95
C CYS A 53 -9.15 8.46 0.55
N ASP A 54 -9.37 7.60 -0.45
CA ASP A 54 -9.57 7.99 -1.86
C ASP A 54 -8.44 8.85 -2.49
N LEU A 55 -7.24 8.82 -1.91
CA LEU A 55 -6.08 9.53 -2.43
C LEU A 55 -5.28 8.66 -3.38
N LYS A 56 -4.83 9.27 -4.49
CA LYS A 56 -3.89 8.64 -5.42
C LYS A 56 -2.54 8.46 -4.75
N VAL A 57 -1.92 7.30 -4.90
CA VAL A 57 -0.57 7.02 -4.44
C VAL A 57 0.38 7.01 -5.64
N SER A 58 1.39 7.87 -5.60
CA SER A 58 2.46 7.93 -6.59
C SER A 58 3.49 6.84 -6.29
N CYS A 59 3.60 5.90 -7.21
CA CYS A 59 4.57 4.80 -7.22
C CYS A 59 5.08 4.62 -8.67
N PRO A 60 6.32 4.16 -8.89
CA PRO A 60 6.80 3.85 -10.25
C PRO A 60 5.88 2.86 -10.95
N SER A 61 5.36 3.23 -12.13
CA SER A 61 4.38 2.41 -12.85
C SER A 61 4.93 1.04 -13.21
N ARG A 62 6.23 0.93 -13.51
CA ARG A 62 6.91 -0.35 -13.79
C ARG A 62 6.75 -1.36 -12.65
N LEU A 63 6.70 -0.92 -11.40
CA LEU A 63 6.50 -1.83 -10.26
C LEU A 63 5.05 -2.28 -10.15
N VAL A 64 4.10 -1.34 -10.26
CA VAL A 64 2.67 -1.65 -10.14
C VAL A 64 2.20 -2.53 -11.29
N SER A 65 2.74 -2.31 -12.50
CA SER A 65 2.41 -3.08 -13.70
C SER A 65 2.80 -4.56 -13.65
N ASN A 66 3.63 -4.98 -12.69
CA ASN A 66 3.95 -6.40 -12.49
C ASN A 66 2.83 -7.18 -11.77
N TYR A 67 1.79 -6.48 -11.31
CA TYR A 67 0.69 -7.06 -10.56
C TYR A 67 -0.64 -6.81 -11.26
N PRO A 68 -1.61 -7.73 -11.13
CA PRO A 68 -2.94 -7.55 -11.67
C PRO A 68 -3.69 -6.42 -10.95
N GLU A 69 -4.65 -5.83 -11.65
CA GLU A 69 -5.63 -4.92 -11.07
C GLU A 69 -6.36 -5.56 -9.88
N GLY A 70 -6.67 -4.76 -8.86
CA GLY A 70 -7.21 -5.21 -7.59
C GLY A 70 -6.16 -5.61 -6.54
N THR A 71 -4.88 -5.77 -6.88
CA THR A 71 -3.87 -6.16 -5.87
C THR A 71 -3.73 -5.10 -4.78
N ILE A 72 -3.79 -5.51 -3.51
CA ILE A 72 -3.64 -4.64 -2.34
C ILE A 72 -2.20 -4.71 -1.81
N PHE A 73 -1.60 -3.55 -1.64
CA PHE A 73 -0.23 -3.35 -1.17
C PHE A 73 -0.21 -2.69 0.19
N LYS A 74 0.83 -2.98 0.97
CA LYS A 74 1.16 -2.29 2.22
C LYS A 74 2.42 -1.48 1.99
N LEU A 75 2.35 -0.18 2.22
CA LEU A 75 3.46 0.74 1.93
C LEU A 75 3.48 1.92 2.89
N ASP A 76 4.66 2.51 3.08
CA ASP A 76 4.78 3.79 3.76
C ASP A 76 4.61 4.92 2.75
N ALA A 77 3.83 5.93 3.12
CA ALA A 77 3.44 7.02 2.24
C ALA A 77 3.73 8.39 2.86
N ARG A 78 4.14 9.33 2.02
CA ARG A 78 4.23 10.74 2.35
C ARG A 78 3.07 11.50 1.74
N LEU A 79 2.30 12.24 2.55
CA LEU A 79 1.24 13.11 2.07
C LEU A 79 1.83 14.38 1.46
N VAL A 80 1.40 14.69 0.23
CA VAL A 80 1.76 15.94 -0.46
C VAL A 80 0.51 16.78 -0.62
N ARG A 81 0.50 17.95 0.04
CA ARG A 81 -0.50 19.01 -0.13
C ARG A 81 0.05 20.01 -1.14
N ARG A 82 -0.65 20.27 -2.25
CA ARG A 82 -0.17 21.14 -3.34
C ARG A 82 -0.69 22.58 -3.30
N GLY A 83 -1.28 23.01 -2.18
CA GLY A 83 -1.91 24.34 -2.04
C GLY A 83 -3.37 24.37 -2.49
N GLU A 84 -4.00 25.53 -2.48
CA GLU A 84 -5.43 25.72 -2.78
C GLU A 84 -5.82 25.19 -4.17
N GLY A 85 -6.98 24.52 -4.23
CA GLY A 85 -7.57 23.98 -5.46
C GLY A 85 -6.94 22.70 -6.03
N LYS A 86 -5.85 22.18 -5.45
CA LYS A 86 -5.21 20.94 -5.92
C LYS A 86 -5.50 19.78 -4.99
N THR A 87 -5.86 18.64 -5.58
CA THR A 87 -6.09 17.41 -4.81
C THR A 87 -4.78 16.92 -4.19
N PRO A 88 -4.77 16.64 -2.87
CA PRO A 88 -3.62 16.04 -2.23
C PRO A 88 -3.41 14.62 -2.77
N TYR A 89 -2.18 14.13 -2.64
CA TYR A 89 -1.85 12.76 -3.05
C TYR A 89 -0.72 12.23 -2.18
N PHE A 90 -0.62 10.91 -2.15
CA PHE A 90 0.44 10.21 -1.45
C PHE A 90 1.61 9.93 -2.39
N ILE A 91 2.80 9.87 -1.81
CA ILE A 91 4.01 9.40 -2.45
C ILE A 91 4.51 8.19 -1.68
N ALA A 92 4.64 7.04 -2.33
CA ALA A 92 5.30 5.89 -1.71
C ALA A 92 6.75 6.25 -1.37
N ILE A 93 7.16 5.98 -0.13
CA ILE A 93 8.53 6.21 0.35
C ILE A 93 9.47 5.17 -0.25
N ASN A 94 9.12 3.88 -0.09
CA ASN A 94 9.88 2.79 -0.69
C ASN A 94 9.45 2.55 -2.14
N ARG A 95 10.06 3.28 -3.06
CA ARG A 95 9.75 3.21 -4.50
C ARG A 95 10.48 2.09 -5.25
N ASN A 96 11.29 1.30 -4.57
CA ASN A 96 12.09 0.24 -5.19
C ASN A 96 11.50 -1.15 -4.92
N ASN A 97 10.74 -1.31 -3.83
CA ASN A 97 10.12 -2.56 -3.47
C ASN A 97 8.67 -2.33 -3.04
N LEU A 98 7.74 -2.84 -3.85
CA LEU A 98 6.31 -2.78 -3.54
C LEU A 98 5.88 -4.12 -2.96
N GLN A 99 5.47 -4.11 -1.70
CA GLN A 99 5.08 -5.32 -0.97
C GLN A 99 3.56 -5.48 -0.95
N ARG A 100 3.09 -6.68 -1.30
CA ARG A 100 1.68 -7.04 -1.12
C ARG A 100 1.34 -7.03 0.36
N ALA A 101 0.16 -6.55 0.69
CA ALA A 101 -0.31 -6.56 2.07
C ALA A 101 -0.54 -8.01 2.52
N LEU A 102 0.06 -8.39 3.66
CA LEU A 102 -0.11 -9.73 4.25
C LEU A 102 -1.50 -9.89 4.85
N GLU A 103 -2.06 -8.78 5.35
CA GLU A 103 -3.40 -8.65 5.90
C GLU A 103 -4.48 -8.98 4.86
N TYR A 104 -4.13 -8.85 3.57
CA TYR A 104 -4.99 -9.16 2.43
C TYR A 104 -4.48 -10.37 1.64
N PHE A 105 -3.75 -11.29 2.28
CA PHE A 105 -3.14 -12.44 1.60
C PHE A 105 -4.15 -13.26 0.79
N ASP A 106 -5.24 -13.71 1.43
CA ASP A 106 -6.26 -14.55 0.78
C ASP A 106 -6.93 -13.84 -0.40
N TYR A 107 -7.21 -12.54 -0.22
CA TYR A 107 -7.77 -11.70 -1.27
C TYR A 107 -6.80 -11.54 -2.44
N ASN A 108 -5.55 -11.16 -2.17
CA ASN A 108 -4.50 -10.99 -3.17
C ASN A 108 -4.21 -12.30 -3.92
N LEU A 109 -4.33 -13.44 -3.25
CA LEU A 109 -4.18 -14.75 -3.87
C LEU A 109 -5.32 -15.03 -4.87
N LYS A 110 -6.57 -14.69 -4.51
CA LYS A 110 -7.72 -14.77 -5.42
C LYS A 110 -7.61 -13.82 -6.59
N VAL A 111 -7.17 -12.58 -6.36
CA VAL A 111 -6.92 -11.61 -7.46
C VAL A 111 -5.88 -12.16 -8.44
N GLN A 112 -4.84 -12.81 -7.94
CA GLN A 112 -3.77 -13.38 -8.76
C GLN A 112 -4.21 -14.62 -9.55
N ASN A 113 -4.99 -15.51 -8.92
CA ASN A 113 -5.30 -16.85 -9.48
C ASN A 113 -6.73 -16.98 -10.03
N GLY A 114 -7.56 -15.94 -9.88
CA GLY A 114 -9.01 -15.98 -10.10
C GLY A 114 -9.79 -16.22 -8.81
N PHE A 115 -11.00 -15.67 -8.73
CA PHE A 115 -11.86 -15.78 -7.54
C PHE A 115 -12.38 -17.21 -7.28
N ASP A 116 -12.35 -18.06 -8.30
CA ASP A 116 -12.68 -19.50 -8.20
C ASP A 116 -11.51 -20.34 -7.66
N TYR A 117 -10.38 -19.70 -7.32
CA TYR A 117 -9.21 -20.40 -6.81
C TYR A 117 -9.51 -21.05 -5.45
N VAL A 118 -9.45 -22.39 -5.44
CA VAL A 118 -9.50 -23.20 -4.23
C VAL A 118 -8.08 -23.58 -3.83
N TYR A 119 -7.69 -23.26 -2.59
CA TYR A 119 -6.36 -23.60 -2.08
C TYR A 119 -6.16 -25.12 -2.12
N PRO A 120 -5.06 -25.63 -2.70
CA PRO A 120 -4.77 -27.05 -2.66
C PRO A 120 -4.46 -27.44 -1.21
N ILE A 121 -5.44 -28.07 -0.55
CA ILE A 121 -5.24 -28.67 0.77
C ILE A 121 -4.19 -29.76 0.58
N LYS A 122 -2.95 -29.48 0.98
CA LYS A 122 -1.92 -30.52 1.07
C LYS A 122 -2.41 -31.54 2.09
N ARG A 123 -3.02 -32.63 1.63
CA ARG A 123 -3.23 -33.82 2.45
C ARG A 123 -1.85 -34.21 2.97
N LYS A 124 -1.65 -34.16 4.29
CA LYS A 124 -0.50 -34.79 4.95
C LYS A 124 -0.64 -36.31 4.77
N ASN A 125 -0.40 -36.80 3.58
CA ASN A 125 -0.17 -38.21 3.36
C ASN A 125 1.34 -38.37 3.31
N SER A 126 1.89 -38.94 4.37
CA SER A 126 3.07 -39.79 4.26
C SER A 126 2.89 -40.69 3.03
N ASN A 127 3.86 -40.63 2.13
CA ASN A 127 4.03 -41.41 0.89
C ASN A 127 3.54 -40.75 -0.42
N LYS A 128 4.56 -40.44 -1.25
CA LYS A 128 4.62 -40.24 -2.70
C LYS A 128 3.29 -40.30 -3.48
N VAL A 129 3.07 -39.32 -4.36
CA VAL A 129 3.25 -39.42 -5.84
C VAL A 129 2.93 -38.05 -6.48
N LEU A 130 3.74 -37.66 -7.47
CA LEU A 130 3.54 -36.51 -8.36
C LEU A 130 2.23 -36.62 -9.14
N SER A 131 1.49 -35.51 -9.29
CA SER A 131 0.61 -35.33 -10.45
C SER A 131 0.47 -33.86 -10.85
N SER A 132 1.06 -33.60 -12.01
CA SER A 132 0.82 -32.55 -13.00
C SER A 132 -0.47 -31.73 -12.88
N ALA A 133 -0.33 -30.41 -12.77
CA ALA A 133 -1.36 -29.48 -13.22
C ALA A 133 -1.34 -29.40 -14.75
N ILE A 134 -2.16 -30.26 -15.38
CA ILE A 134 -2.56 -30.10 -16.78
C ILE A 134 -3.64 -29.02 -16.78
N ILE A 135 -3.30 -27.82 -17.23
CA ILE A 135 -4.31 -26.82 -17.61
C ILE A 135 -4.54 -27.00 -19.11
N GLN A 136 -5.56 -27.76 -19.47
CA GLN A 136 -6.16 -27.70 -20.81
C GLN A 136 -6.88 -26.36 -20.94
N ARG A 137 -6.41 -25.51 -21.85
CA ARG A 137 -7.20 -24.39 -22.37
C ARG A 137 -7.97 -24.90 -23.59
N LYS A 138 -9.30 -24.76 -23.56
CA LYS A 138 -10.12 -24.64 -24.76
C LYS A 138 -10.39 -23.16 -25.00
#